data_AF-A0A7C6ICP9-F1
#
_entry.id   AF-A0A7C6ICP9-F1
#
_cell.length_a   1.000
_cell.length_b   1.000
_cell.length_c   1.000
_cell.angle_alpha   90.00
_cell.angle_beta   90.00
_cell.angle_gamma   90.00
#
_symmetry.space_group_name_H-M   'P 1'
#
loop_
_entity.id
_entity.type
_entity.pdbx_description
1 polymer ?
#
loop_
_entity_poly.entity_id
_entity_poly.type
_entity_poly.pdbx_seq_one_letter_code
_entity_poly.pdbx_strand_id
1 'polypeptide(L)'
;MGGGVTDLTAILPRPVLRAESCTRRHGSGCAACADACPRDVWQVPSTDDPPRPDADACIGCALCVPACPVGAIIDVGPSAASVVEAAASAGGSAVVRCRVAQQVAAPGYAASVLVPCLGALDPETVAAAAVRLEEGTVTLERAACEACPVAPVAA
;
A
#
# COMPACT_ATOMS: atom_id res chain seq x y z
N MET A 1 -25.47 6.38 -12.80
CA MET A 1 -25.89 5.80 -11.52
C MET A 1 -24.62 5.45 -10.78
N GLY A 2 -24.32 6.21 -9.72
CA GLY A 2 -23.00 6.27 -9.11
C GLY A 2 -22.66 4.98 -8.36
N GLY A 3 -21.62 4.28 -8.82
CA GLY A 3 -20.95 3.25 -8.05
C GLY A 3 -20.17 3.90 -6.92
N GLY A 4 -20.85 4.17 -5.81
CA GLY A 4 -20.20 4.66 -4.60
C GLY A 4 -19.24 3.60 -4.07
N VAL A 5 -18.03 4.02 -3.67
CA VAL A 5 -17.06 3.22 -2.93
C VAL A 5 -17.67 2.90 -1.57
N THR A 6 -18.47 1.83 -1.50
CA THR A 6 -19.06 1.40 -0.23
C THR A 6 -18.04 0.58 0.54
N ASP A 7 -17.59 1.20 1.62
CA ASP A 7 -17.01 0.60 2.79
C ASP A 7 -15.63 -0.08 2.62
N LEU A 8 -14.58 0.67 2.99
CA LEU A 8 -13.21 0.17 3.11
C LEU A 8 -12.93 -0.48 4.49
N THR A 9 -13.94 -0.64 5.36
CA THR A 9 -13.81 -1.15 6.74
C THR A 9 -13.82 -2.68 6.88
N ALA A 10 -13.67 -3.43 5.78
CA ALA A 10 -13.25 -4.83 5.88
C ALA A 10 -12.04 -4.93 6.81
N ILE A 11 -11.90 -5.99 7.61
CA ILE A 11 -10.76 -6.14 8.53
C ILE A 11 -9.48 -6.12 7.71
N LEU A 12 -8.70 -5.04 7.84
CA LEU A 12 -7.44 -4.90 7.13
C LEU A 12 -6.28 -5.21 8.06
N PRO A 13 -5.24 -5.84 7.50
CA PRO A 13 -4.00 -6.04 8.24
C PRO A 13 -3.48 -4.68 8.72
N ARG A 14 -3.11 -4.61 10.00
CA ARG A 14 -2.76 -3.38 10.71
C ARG A 14 -1.24 -3.21 10.72
N PRO A 15 -0.72 -1.99 10.50
CA PRO A 15 0.71 -1.78 10.53
C PRO A 15 1.28 -2.13 11.90
N VAL A 16 2.35 -2.91 11.90
CA VAL A 16 3.20 -3.14 13.06
C VAL A 16 4.56 -2.51 12.80
N LEU A 17 5.00 -1.64 13.70
CA LEU A 17 6.35 -1.08 13.65
C LEU A 17 7.29 -1.96 14.48
N ARG A 18 8.33 -2.51 13.85
CA ARG A 18 9.48 -3.12 14.53
C ARG A 18 10.33 -2.01 15.14
N ALA A 19 10.05 -1.71 16.41
CA ALA A 19 10.69 -0.65 17.17
C ALA A 19 12.23 -0.76 17.16
N GLU A 20 12.77 -1.98 17.12
CA GLU A 20 14.19 -2.29 17.05
C GLU A 20 14.86 -1.90 15.72
N SER A 21 14.10 -1.82 14.63
CA SER A 21 14.59 -1.41 13.31
C SER A 21 14.32 0.06 13.00
N CYS A 22 13.51 0.74 13.82
CA CYS A 22 13.16 2.15 13.62
C CYS A 22 14.37 3.04 13.85
N THR A 23 14.73 3.89 12.88
CA THR A 23 15.87 4.81 13.01
C THR A 23 15.69 5.88 14.10
N ARG A 24 14.47 6.17 14.58
CA ARG A 24 14.26 7.15 15.68
C ARG A 24 15.00 6.73 16.95
N ARG A 25 15.02 5.43 17.27
CA ARG A 25 15.78 4.87 18.42
C ARG A 25 17.28 5.18 18.39
N HIS A 26 17.79 5.61 17.23
CA HIS A 26 19.18 6.00 16.98
C HIS A 26 19.35 7.53 16.90
N GLY A 27 18.39 8.31 17.41
CA GLY A 27 18.45 9.77 17.49
C GLY A 27 17.99 10.51 16.24
N SER A 28 17.19 9.88 15.37
CA SER A 28 16.65 10.56 14.18
C SER A 28 15.26 11.14 14.42
N GLY A 29 14.99 12.31 13.85
CA GLY A 29 13.66 12.92 13.82
C GLY A 29 12.70 12.36 12.76
N CYS A 30 12.94 11.14 12.26
CA CYS A 30 12.19 10.57 11.13
C CYS A 30 10.67 10.52 11.40
N ALA A 31 9.87 11.05 10.47
CA ALA A 31 8.40 11.04 10.51
C ALA A 31 7.77 10.47 9.23
N ALA A 32 8.54 9.83 8.35
CA ALA A 32 8.10 9.44 7.01
C ALA A 32 6.84 8.55 6.97
N CYS A 33 6.63 7.69 7.99
CA CYS A 33 5.41 6.90 8.08
C CYS A 33 4.16 7.73 8.41
N ALA A 34 4.32 8.79 9.22
CA ALA A 34 3.27 9.74 9.54
C ALA A 34 2.98 10.63 8.33
N ASP A 35 4.03 11.18 7.69
CA ASP A 35 3.91 12.04 6.49
C ASP A 35 3.19 11.32 5.34
N ALA A 36 3.40 10.00 5.19
CA ALA A 36 2.74 9.19 4.17
C ALA A 36 1.32 8.74 4.55
N CYS A 37 0.86 8.97 5.78
CA CYS A 37 -0.41 8.45 6.25
C CYS A 37 -1.57 9.43 6.02
N PRO A 38 -2.52 9.15 5.10
CA PRO A 38 -3.63 10.07 4.81
C PRO A 38 -4.68 10.16 5.93
N ARG A 39 -4.49 9.40 7.02
CA ARG A 39 -5.41 9.30 8.16
C ARG A 39 -4.76 9.74 9.47
N ASP A 40 -3.52 10.22 9.43
CA ASP A 40 -2.78 10.71 10.58
C ASP A 40 -2.76 9.74 11.79
N VAL A 41 -2.72 8.42 11.52
CA VAL A 41 -2.83 7.41 12.58
C VAL A 41 -1.55 7.24 13.39
N TRP A 42 -0.41 7.75 12.89
CA TRP A 42 0.88 7.60 13.55
C TRP A 42 1.07 8.69 14.60
N GLN A 43 1.12 8.29 15.87
CA GLN A 43 1.51 9.15 16.97
C GLN A 43 3.04 9.21 17.01
N VAL A 44 3.61 10.33 16.58
CA VAL A 44 5.06 10.60 16.61
C VAL A 44 5.39 11.41 17.86
N PRO A 45 6.09 10.85 18.85
CA PRO A 45 6.49 11.59 20.04
C PRO A 45 7.48 12.71 19.72
N SER A 46 7.54 13.73 20.57
CA SER A 46 8.58 14.77 20.50
C SER A 46 9.97 14.26 20.89
N THR A 47 10.05 13.08 21.50
CA THR A 47 11.28 12.33 21.80
C THR A 47 11.73 11.49 20.61
N ASP A 48 12.91 10.90 20.69
CA ASP A 48 13.45 9.94 19.71
C ASP A 48 12.78 8.54 19.79
N ASP A 49 11.66 8.42 20.51
CA ASP A 49 10.94 7.17 20.63
C ASP A 49 10.28 6.77 19.30
N PRO A 50 10.21 5.46 18.99
CA PRO A 50 9.51 4.97 17.81
C PRO A 50 8.03 5.39 17.78
N PRO A 51 7.46 5.76 16.61
CA PRO A 51 6.06 6.13 16.50
C PRO A 51 5.12 4.94 16.80
N ARG A 52 3.90 5.24 17.26
CA ARG A 52 2.87 4.22 17.51
C ARG A 52 1.64 4.45 16.63
N PRO A 53 1.13 3.44 15.91
CA PRO A 53 -0.07 3.61 15.11
C PRO A 53 -1.34 3.46 15.98
N ASP A 54 -2.33 4.30 15.74
CA ASP A 54 -3.72 4.02 16.09
C ASP A 54 -4.26 2.95 15.12
N ALA A 55 -4.27 1.71 15.60
CA ALA A 55 -4.66 0.55 14.82
C ALA A 55 -6.16 0.52 14.48
N ASP A 56 -7.00 1.23 15.23
CA ASP A 56 -8.45 1.29 15.02
C ASP A 56 -8.82 2.34 13.96
N ALA A 57 -8.03 3.42 13.86
CA ALA A 57 -8.18 4.43 12.80
C ALA A 57 -7.53 4.02 11.45
N CYS A 58 -6.73 2.96 11.44
CA CYS A 58 -6.00 2.53 10.25
C CYS A 58 -6.92 1.90 9.18
N ILE A 59 -6.95 2.51 7.99
CA ILE A 59 -7.69 2.00 6.83
C ILE A 59 -6.90 1.01 5.97
N GLY A 60 -5.77 0.49 6.48
CA GLY A 60 -4.97 -0.56 5.83
C GLY A 60 -4.50 -0.24 4.41
N CYS A 61 -4.21 1.03 4.10
CA CYS A 61 -3.77 1.45 2.76
C CYS A 61 -2.31 1.09 2.46
N ALA A 62 -1.50 0.77 3.48
CA ALA A 62 -0.10 0.37 3.39
C ALA A 62 0.88 1.40 2.80
N LEU A 63 0.49 2.68 2.65
CA LEU A 63 1.37 3.74 2.14
C LEU A 63 2.63 3.96 3.01
N CYS A 64 2.55 3.66 4.30
CA CYS A 64 3.66 3.79 5.22
C CYS A 64 4.79 2.77 4.96
N VAL A 65 4.51 1.64 4.31
CA VAL A 65 5.50 0.58 4.05
C VAL A 65 6.59 1.08 3.09
N PRO A 66 6.29 1.52 1.85
CA PRO A 66 7.32 2.05 0.95
C PRO A 66 7.90 3.38 1.43
N ALA A 67 7.20 4.12 2.28
CA ALA A 67 7.71 5.36 2.88
C ALA A 67 8.77 5.11 3.98
N CYS A 68 8.83 3.91 4.56
CA CYS A 68 9.78 3.61 5.62
C CYS A 68 11.17 3.29 5.04
N PRO A 69 12.19 4.16 5.21
CA PRO A 69 13.50 3.99 4.55
C PRO A 69 14.30 2.79 5.04
N VAL A 70 13.91 2.22 6.19
CA VAL A 70 14.57 1.09 6.84
C VAL A 70 13.70 -0.18 6.86
N GLY A 71 12.54 -0.16 6.19
CA GLY A 71 11.64 -1.32 6.13
C GLY A 71 11.15 -1.82 7.49
N ALA A 72 10.98 -0.93 8.47
CA ALA A 72 10.59 -1.30 9.83
C ALA A 72 9.09 -1.56 10.01
N ILE A 73 8.25 -1.29 9.00
CA ILE A 73 6.80 -1.45 9.06
C ILE A 73 6.40 -2.73 8.35
N ILE A 74 5.67 -3.59 9.05
CA ILE A 74 5.26 -4.92 8.61
C ILE A 74 3.76 -5.13 8.87
N ASP A 75 3.25 -6.32 8.52
CA ASP A 75 1.88 -6.77 8.77
C ASP A 75 0.80 -5.85 8.18
N VAL A 76 1.15 -5.08 7.14
CA VAL A 76 0.21 -4.30 6.33
C VAL A 76 0.71 -4.27 4.89
N GLY A 77 -0.21 -4.29 3.93
CA GLY A 77 0.16 -4.26 2.52
C GLY A 77 0.46 -5.62 1.92
N PRO A 78 0.72 -5.66 0.61
CA PRO A 78 1.19 -6.87 -0.05
C PRO A 78 2.68 -7.07 0.26
N SER A 79 3.13 -8.32 0.32
CA SER A 79 4.56 -8.60 0.22
C SER A 79 4.99 -8.48 -1.24
N ALA A 80 6.20 -7.99 -1.50
CA ALA A 80 6.76 -7.94 -2.85
C ALA A 80 6.67 -9.31 -3.54
N ALA A 81 7.02 -10.39 -2.81
CA ALA A 81 6.90 -11.76 -3.30
C ALA A 81 5.48 -12.11 -3.76
N SER A 82 4.45 -11.78 -2.97
CA SER A 82 3.06 -12.09 -3.33
C SER A 82 2.59 -11.41 -4.62
N VAL A 83 3.03 -10.17 -4.86
CA VAL A 83 2.69 -9.41 -6.08
C VAL A 83 3.42 -10.00 -7.28
N VAL A 84 4.70 -10.31 -7.11
CA VAL A 84 5.56 -10.89 -8.15
C VAL A 84 5.06 -12.27 -8.58
N GLU A 85 4.69 -13.13 -7.62
CA GLU A 85 4.14 -14.46 -7.89
C GLU A 85 2.76 -14.38 -8.56
N ALA A 86 1.89 -13.51 -8.06
CA ALA A 86 0.58 -13.31 -8.67
C ALA A 86 0.71 -12.78 -10.11
N ALA A 87 1.64 -11.86 -10.37
CA ALA A 87 1.91 -11.38 -11.72
C ALA A 87 2.44 -12.50 -12.63
N ALA A 88 3.40 -13.31 -12.16
CA ALA A 88 3.94 -14.44 -12.92
C ALA A 88 2.85 -15.46 -13.33
N SER A 89 1.81 -15.62 -12.51
CA SER A 89 0.69 -16.51 -12.81
C SER A 89 -0.31 -15.97 -13.85
N ALA A 90 -0.17 -14.71 -14.29
CA ALA A 90 -1.14 -14.04 -15.16
C ALA A 90 -0.98 -14.33 -16.67
N GLY A 91 0.02 -15.12 -17.06
CA GLY A 91 0.15 -15.61 -18.45
C GLY A 91 0.45 -14.52 -19.48
N GLY A 92 1.36 -13.59 -19.16
CA GLY A 92 1.89 -12.56 -20.06
C GLY A 92 1.40 -11.15 -19.78
N SER A 93 0.18 -10.94 -19.27
CA SER A 93 -0.24 -9.60 -18.85
C SER A 93 -0.89 -9.62 -17.48
N ALA A 94 -0.23 -8.99 -16.51
CA ALA A 94 -0.72 -8.86 -15.14
C ALA A 94 -1.38 -7.49 -14.95
N VAL A 95 -2.64 -7.47 -14.53
CA VAL A 95 -3.33 -6.25 -14.14
C VAL A 95 -3.35 -6.17 -12.62
N VAL A 96 -2.70 -5.14 -12.07
CA VAL A 96 -2.69 -4.87 -10.63
C VAL A 96 -3.77 -3.85 -10.31
N ARG A 97 -4.64 -4.18 -9.35
CA ARG A 97 -5.77 -3.36 -8.92
C ARG A 97 -5.70 -3.07 -7.44
N CYS A 98 -6.00 -1.84 -7.05
CA CYS A 98 -6.32 -1.53 -5.66
C CYS A 98 -7.74 -1.97 -5.30
N ARG A 99 -8.07 -1.96 -4.00
CA ARG A 99 -9.43 -2.31 -3.52
C ARG A 99 -10.53 -1.47 -4.19
N VAL A 100 -10.30 -0.16 -4.34
CA VAL A 100 -11.27 0.74 -4.98
C VAL A 100 -11.44 0.41 -6.46
N ALA A 101 -10.34 0.18 -7.20
CA ALA A 101 -10.39 -0.21 -8.60
C ALA A 101 -11.12 -1.54 -8.79
N GLN A 102 -10.90 -2.51 -7.89
CA GLN A 102 -11.60 -3.79 -7.93
C GLN A 102 -13.12 -3.66 -7.73
N GLN A 103 -13.58 -2.75 -6.88
CA GLN A 103 -15.01 -2.54 -6.63
C GLN A 103 -15.75 -1.93 -7.84
N VAL A 104 -15.07 -1.16 -8.67
CA VAL A 104 -15.67 -0.47 -9.83
C VAL A 104 -15.38 -1.16 -11.16
N ALA A 105 -14.61 -2.26 -11.15
CA ALA A 105 -14.27 -2.98 -12.36
C ALA A 105 -15.48 -3.68 -12.97
N ALA A 106 -15.63 -3.60 -14.30
CA ALA A 106 -16.64 -4.38 -15.01
C ALA A 106 -16.34 -5.89 -14.89
N PRO A 107 -17.36 -6.75 -14.74
CA PRO A 107 -17.16 -8.21 -14.76
C PRO A 107 -16.63 -8.62 -16.14
N GLY A 108 -15.41 -9.18 -16.19
CA GLY A 108 -14.80 -9.66 -17.44
C GLY A 108 -13.29 -9.43 -17.61
N TYR A 109 -12.59 -8.88 -16.61
CA TYR A 109 -11.14 -8.68 -16.71
C TYR A 109 -10.35 -9.93 -16.28
N ALA A 110 -9.19 -10.09 -16.93
CA ALA A 110 -8.19 -11.12 -16.69
C ALA A 110 -7.76 -11.22 -15.21
N ALA A 111 -7.05 -12.29 -14.86
CA ALA A 111 -6.53 -12.53 -13.52
C ALA A 111 -5.87 -11.26 -12.94
N SER A 112 -6.52 -10.67 -11.94
CA SER A 112 -6.08 -9.41 -11.33
C SER A 112 -5.26 -9.68 -10.08
N VAL A 113 -4.11 -9.03 -9.96
CA VAL A 113 -3.35 -8.96 -8.71
C VAL A 113 -3.99 -7.91 -7.82
N LEU A 114 -4.52 -8.32 -6.67
CA LEU A 114 -5.19 -7.42 -5.75
C LEU A 114 -4.22 -6.90 -4.69
N VAL A 115 -4.17 -5.58 -4.54
CA VAL A 115 -3.42 -4.90 -3.49
C VAL A 115 -4.33 -3.95 -2.72
N PRO A 116 -4.00 -3.57 -1.46
CA PRO A 116 -4.80 -2.61 -0.70
C PRO A 116 -4.86 -1.23 -1.38
N CYS A 117 -3.70 -0.73 -1.83
CA CYS A 117 -3.54 0.52 -2.56
C CYS A 117 -2.44 0.35 -3.61
N LEU A 118 -2.60 0.95 -4.78
CA LEU A 118 -1.52 0.98 -5.79
C LEU A 118 -0.31 1.77 -5.28
N GLY A 119 -0.51 2.81 -4.47
CA GLY A 119 0.58 3.58 -3.88
C GLY A 119 1.38 2.83 -2.81
N ALA A 120 0.94 1.65 -2.38
CA ALA A 120 1.70 0.78 -1.50
C ALA A 120 2.75 -0.06 -2.23
N LEU A 121 2.73 -0.05 -3.57
CA LEU A 121 3.73 -0.73 -4.39
C LEU A 121 4.90 0.20 -4.62
N ASP A 122 6.06 -0.19 -4.11
CA ASP A 122 7.33 0.42 -4.47
C ASP A 122 7.69 0.10 -5.95
N PRO A 123 8.43 1.01 -6.63
CA PRO A 123 8.84 0.82 -8.01
C PRO A 123 9.59 -0.50 -8.24
N GLU A 124 10.37 -0.95 -7.26
CA GLU A 124 11.17 -2.17 -7.30
C GLU A 124 10.28 -3.41 -7.39
N THR A 125 9.18 -3.46 -6.64
CA THR A 125 8.19 -4.54 -6.69
C THR A 125 7.50 -4.59 -8.05
N VAL A 126 7.14 -3.44 -8.63
CA VAL A 126 6.53 -3.38 -9.97
C VAL A 126 7.52 -3.85 -11.04
N ALA A 127 8.78 -3.40 -10.95
CA ALA A 127 9.83 -3.83 -11.87
C ALA A 127 10.11 -5.34 -11.75
N ALA A 128 10.18 -5.87 -10.52
CA ALA A 128 10.37 -7.29 -10.28
C ALA A 128 9.21 -8.13 -10.85
N ALA A 129 7.97 -7.65 -10.71
CA ALA A 129 6.81 -8.32 -11.30
C ALA A 129 6.88 -8.33 -12.84
N ALA A 130 7.30 -7.23 -13.45
CA ALA A 130 7.47 -7.13 -14.90
C ALA A 130 8.57 -8.08 -15.43
N VAL A 131 9.71 -8.15 -14.72
CA VAL A 131 10.81 -9.07 -15.08
C VAL A 131 10.36 -10.54 -15.06
N ARG A 132 9.42 -10.91 -14.17
CA ARG A 132 8.91 -12.30 -14.10
C ARG A 132 7.97 -12.71 -15.22
N LEU A 133 7.43 -11.76 -16.00
CA LEU A 133 6.52 -12.09 -17.09
C LEU A 133 7.22 -12.63 -18.34
N GLU A 134 8.56 -12.52 -18.42
CA GLU A 134 9.41 -12.84 -19.58
C GLU A 134 9.06 -12.02 -20.84
N GLU A 135 7.82 -12.15 -21.33
CA GLU A 135 7.21 -11.33 -22.38
C GLU A 135 5.84 -10.80 -21.91
N GLY A 136 5.73 -9.47 -21.76
CA GLY A 136 4.45 -8.79 -21.63
C GLY A 136 4.45 -7.62 -20.64
N THR A 137 3.32 -7.36 -19.98
CA THR A 137 3.09 -6.08 -19.29
C THR A 137 2.48 -6.23 -17.89
N VAL A 138 2.96 -5.41 -16.96
CA VAL A 138 2.28 -5.14 -15.69
C VAL A 138 1.54 -3.83 -15.82
N THR A 139 0.21 -3.87 -15.75
CA THR A 139 -0.65 -2.69 -15.82
C THR A 139 -1.14 -2.32 -14.42
N LEU A 140 -0.83 -1.12 -13.95
CA LEU A 140 -1.41 -0.57 -12.73
C LEU A 140 -2.72 0.14 -13.08
N GLU A 141 -3.85 -0.51 -12.82
CA GLU A 141 -5.16 0.04 -13.18
C GLU A 141 -5.66 1.01 -12.10
N ARG A 142 -5.60 2.30 -12.42
CA ARG A 142 -6.04 3.37 -11.53
C ARG A 142 -7.57 3.47 -11.50
N ALA A 143 -8.10 3.86 -10.34
CA ALA A 143 -9.50 4.27 -10.17
C ALA A 143 -9.59 5.80 -10.16
N ALA A 144 -10.66 6.36 -9.57
CA ALA A 144 -10.77 7.78 -9.26
C ALA A 144 -9.81 8.17 -8.11
N CYS A 145 -8.49 8.06 -8.33
CA CYS A 145 -7.47 8.27 -7.31
C CYS A 145 -7.53 9.68 -6.69
N GLU A 146 -7.92 10.69 -7.46
CA GLU A 146 -8.06 12.08 -6.98
C GLU A 146 -9.22 12.27 -5.98
N ALA A 147 -10.27 11.46 -6.10
CA ALA A 147 -11.43 11.47 -5.20
C ALA A 147 -11.39 10.32 -4.17
N CYS A 148 -10.26 9.59 -4.11
CA CYS A 148 -10.12 8.42 -3.26
C CYS A 148 -9.91 8.83 -1.78
N PRO A 149 -10.51 8.14 -0.80
CA PRO A 149 -10.24 8.39 0.63
C PRO A 149 -8.78 8.18 1.06
N VAL A 150 -7.97 7.51 0.23
CA VAL A 150 -6.54 7.26 0.42
C VAL A 150 -5.67 8.32 -0.26
N ALA A 151 -6.26 9.15 -1.14
CA ALA A 151 -5.54 10.18 -1.86
C ALA A 151 -4.77 11.08 -0.87
N PRO A 152 -3.53 11.48 -1.18
CA PRO A 152 -2.86 12.51 -0.40
C PRO A 152 -3.76 13.75 -0.37
N VAL A 153 -4.01 14.29 0.82
CA VAL A 153 -4.69 15.58 0.95
C VAL A 153 -3.74 16.60 0.32
N ALA A 154 -4.21 17.32 -0.71
CA ALA A 154 -3.40 18.35 -1.34
C ALA A 154 -2.92 19.34 -0.25
N ALA A 155 -1.59 19.49 -0.16
CA ALA A 155 -0.92 20.44 0.73
C ALA A 155 -1.08 21.89 0.23
#